data_AF-A0A7K0WD75-F1
#
_entry.id   AF-A0A7K0WD75-F1
#
_cell.length_a   1.000
_cell.length_b   1.000
_cell.length_c   1.000
_cell.angle_alpha   90.00
_cell.angle_beta   90.00
_cell.angle_gamma   90.00
#
_symmetry.space_group_name_H-M   'P 1'
#
loop_
_entity.id
_entity.type
_entity.pdbx_description
1 polymer ?
#
loop_
_entity_poly.entity_id
_entity_poly.type
_entity_poly.pdbx_seq_one_letter_code
_entity_poly.pdbx_strand_id
1 'polypeptide(L)'
;MRIENDSFQSDAWSVQNMHDEIVGAEKFYVVAHSTEDENTLIGYAGLAKSVATSQADIQTIAVSNEHRSKGLGRELMNRLIAECRRVRIGEVFLEVRADNPIAQELYVKLGFEQIDLRKRYYQPDNVDAIVMRLTLEAQSNVEPIVLGIESSCDETGIGIVRGNTLLANVISSSMQMHVRFGGVVPEVAARAHLEALRPTLDEALAKAKVSLNEIDAIAVANGPGLAGALMVGIAAAKALAVSLDKPIYAVNHLVGHVGVDVLERGQVETPTIALLVSGGHTSLLLVRDLINDVELLGETIDDAAGEAFDKVARVLGLNYPGGPEIDRAAEGGDPQAIRFPRALTLPKDMDKHRYDFSFSGLKTAVARHVEVAQAKLEAGEEVDFNIADVAASFREAVVDVLVGKAVKACLEHKVPRLLLGG
;
A
#
# COMPACT_ATOMS: atom_id res chain seq x y z
N MET A 1 5.65 39.70 -9.34
CA MET A 1 6.28 41.02 -9.09
C MET A 1 5.79 41.76 -7.86
N ARG A 2 4.49 41.87 -7.55
CA ARG A 2 4.02 42.57 -6.33
C ARG A 2 4.72 42.10 -5.06
N ILE A 3 4.66 40.79 -4.79
CA ILE A 3 5.29 40.18 -3.60
C ILE A 3 6.82 40.40 -3.57
N GLU A 4 7.48 40.31 -4.72
CA GLU A 4 8.93 40.55 -4.88
C GLU A 4 9.28 41.98 -4.45
N ASN A 5 8.62 42.98 -5.02
CA ASN A 5 8.89 44.39 -4.72
C ASN A 5 8.59 44.72 -3.25
N ASP A 6 7.50 44.20 -2.70
CA ASP A 6 7.11 44.42 -1.31
C ASP A 6 8.06 43.73 -0.32
N SER A 7 8.70 42.64 -0.74
CA SER A 7 9.58 41.84 0.12
C SER A 7 11.05 42.26 0.03
N PHE A 8 11.49 42.78 -1.12
CA PHE A 8 12.90 42.93 -1.44
C PHE A 8 13.34 44.34 -1.86
N GLN A 9 12.60 45.41 -1.57
CA GLN A 9 13.02 46.83 -1.75
C GLN A 9 14.08 47.08 -2.86
N SER A 10 15.34 47.31 -2.50
CA SER A 10 16.46 47.58 -3.43
C SER A 10 17.05 46.33 -4.10
N ASP A 11 16.81 45.15 -3.54
CA ASP A 11 17.28 43.85 -4.02
C ASP A 11 16.25 43.17 -4.95
N ALA A 12 15.05 43.75 -5.09
CA ALA A 12 13.96 43.19 -5.86
C ALA A 12 14.36 43.00 -7.33
N TRP A 13 14.12 41.80 -7.84
CA TRP A 13 14.43 41.50 -9.24
C TRP A 13 13.59 42.33 -10.20
N SER A 14 14.20 42.66 -11.33
CA SER A 14 13.46 43.23 -12.45
C SER A 14 12.47 42.21 -13.01
N VAL A 15 11.43 42.68 -13.70
CA VAL A 15 10.47 41.81 -14.41
C VAL A 15 11.21 40.85 -15.36
N GLN A 16 12.24 41.36 -16.04
CA GLN A 16 13.04 40.58 -16.98
C GLN A 16 13.84 39.49 -16.26
N ASN A 17 14.53 39.82 -15.17
CA ASN A 17 15.31 38.85 -14.39
C ASN A 17 14.41 37.73 -13.84
N MET A 18 13.23 38.09 -13.30
CA MET A 18 12.27 37.12 -12.81
C MET A 18 11.76 36.21 -13.95
N HIS A 19 11.46 36.79 -15.11
CA HIS A 19 11.06 36.00 -16.27
C HIS A 19 12.16 35.01 -16.68
N ASP A 20 13.39 35.50 -16.86
CA ASP A 20 14.53 34.68 -17.29
C ASP A 20 14.86 33.57 -16.29
N GLU A 21 14.69 33.85 -15.00
CA GLU A 21 14.87 32.85 -13.96
C GLU A 21 13.76 31.79 -13.98
N ILE A 22 12.50 32.17 -14.24
CA ILE A 22 11.39 31.20 -14.30
C ILE A 22 11.48 30.31 -15.54
N VAL A 23 11.89 30.85 -16.70
CA VAL A 23 11.98 30.10 -17.96
C VAL A 23 13.31 29.34 -18.13
N GLY A 24 14.27 29.58 -17.23
CA GLY A 24 15.59 28.98 -17.30
C GLY A 24 15.57 27.46 -17.24
N ALA A 25 16.54 26.83 -17.93
CA ALA A 25 16.78 25.40 -17.78
C ALA A 25 17.25 25.08 -16.35
N GLU A 26 16.85 23.92 -15.84
CA GLU A 26 17.15 23.46 -14.48
C GLU A 26 16.66 24.40 -13.35
N LYS A 27 15.55 25.10 -13.59
CA LYS A 27 14.86 25.92 -12.58
C LYS A 27 13.62 25.21 -12.07
N PHE A 28 13.26 25.46 -10.82
CA PHE A 28 12.05 24.93 -10.22
C PHE A 28 11.44 25.97 -9.28
N TYR A 29 10.16 26.25 -9.47
CA TYR A 29 9.42 27.24 -8.71
C TYR A 29 8.21 26.61 -8.06
N VAL A 30 8.00 26.97 -6.80
CA VAL A 30 6.77 26.68 -6.07
C VAL A 30 6.09 27.98 -5.72
N VAL A 31 4.76 27.95 -5.77
CA VAL A 31 3.90 29.09 -5.45
C VAL A 31 2.87 28.68 -4.41
N ALA A 32 2.49 29.62 -3.56
CA ALA A 32 1.41 29.47 -2.60
C ALA A 32 0.25 30.38 -3.01
N HIS A 33 -0.95 29.81 -3.05
CA HIS A 33 -2.20 30.50 -3.36
C HIS A 33 -3.05 30.71 -2.10
N SER A 34 -3.88 31.74 -2.08
CA SER A 34 -4.84 31.98 -1.01
C SER A 34 -5.88 30.87 -0.96
N THR A 35 -6.35 30.53 0.25
CA THR A 35 -7.45 29.58 0.44
C THR A 35 -8.81 30.20 0.13
N GLU A 36 -8.89 31.54 0.11
CA GLU A 36 -10.11 32.29 -0.22
C GLU A 36 -10.26 32.53 -1.73
N ASP A 37 -9.15 32.56 -2.47
CA ASP A 37 -9.10 32.72 -3.92
C ASP A 37 -7.85 32.06 -4.50
N GLU A 38 -8.04 30.99 -5.27
CA GLU A 38 -6.98 30.23 -5.92
C GLU A 38 -6.22 31.05 -6.97
N ASN A 39 -6.72 32.19 -7.45
CA ASN A 39 -5.96 33.05 -8.36
C ASN A 39 -5.02 34.03 -7.64
N THR A 40 -5.16 34.15 -6.32
CA THR A 40 -4.37 35.08 -5.52
C THR A 40 -3.09 34.41 -5.02
N LEU A 41 -1.96 34.75 -5.64
CA LEU A 41 -0.64 34.38 -5.15
C LEU A 41 -0.31 35.10 -3.83
N ILE A 42 0.12 34.34 -2.82
CA ILE A 42 0.48 34.83 -1.48
C ILE A 42 1.93 34.52 -1.09
N GLY A 43 2.65 33.70 -1.85
CA GLY A 43 4.08 33.45 -1.69
C GLY A 43 4.67 32.63 -2.83
N TYR A 44 6.00 32.59 -2.92
CA TYR A 44 6.73 31.76 -3.88
C TYR A 44 8.14 31.47 -3.37
N ALA A 45 8.76 30.43 -3.91
CA ALA A 45 10.17 30.14 -3.73
C ALA A 45 10.78 29.52 -5.00
N GLY A 46 12.02 29.91 -5.30
CA GLY A 46 12.77 29.46 -6.47
C GLY A 46 13.98 28.61 -6.11
N LEU A 47 14.28 27.65 -6.96
CA LEU A 47 15.42 26.75 -6.87
C LEU A 47 16.10 26.66 -8.24
N ALA A 48 17.39 26.97 -8.28
CA ALA A 48 18.27 26.63 -9.40
C ALA A 48 19.01 25.35 -9.05
N LYS A 49 18.92 24.31 -9.87
CA LYS A 49 19.55 23.01 -9.57
C LYS A 49 20.47 22.61 -10.70
N SER A 50 21.50 21.84 -10.40
CA SER A 50 22.36 21.21 -11.38
C SER A 50 22.52 19.75 -11.02
N VAL A 51 21.84 18.89 -11.76
CA VAL A 51 21.91 17.43 -11.53
C VAL A 51 23.32 16.92 -11.81
N ALA A 52 24.02 17.53 -12.77
CA ALA A 52 25.39 17.16 -13.14
C ALA A 52 26.39 17.37 -12.00
N THR A 53 26.21 18.40 -11.18
CA THR A 53 27.10 18.74 -10.06
C THR A 53 26.57 18.25 -8.72
N SER A 54 25.32 17.76 -8.67
CA SER A 54 24.63 17.40 -7.43
C SER A 54 24.48 18.58 -6.45
N GLN A 55 24.34 19.79 -7.00
CA GLN A 55 24.22 21.02 -6.22
C GLN A 55 22.97 21.81 -6.63
N ALA A 56 22.39 22.54 -5.69
CA ALA A 56 21.33 23.49 -5.98
C ALA A 56 21.43 24.75 -5.11
N ASP A 57 20.95 25.86 -5.64
CA ASP A 57 20.89 27.16 -4.99
C ASP A 57 19.43 27.59 -4.82
N ILE A 58 19.05 27.87 -3.58
CA ILE A 58 17.80 28.56 -3.29
C ILE A 58 17.97 30.01 -3.72
N GLN A 59 17.07 30.45 -4.58
CA GLN A 59 17.07 31.80 -5.14
C GLN A 59 16.24 32.71 -4.23
N THR A 60 15.12 33.23 -4.74
CA THR A 60 14.21 34.07 -3.97
C THR A 60 13.17 33.23 -3.25
N ILE A 61 12.89 33.57 -1.99
CA ILE A 61 11.75 33.09 -1.21
C ILE A 61 11.02 34.28 -0.59
N ALA A 62 9.74 34.43 -0.92
CA ALA A 62 8.96 35.53 -0.39
C ALA A 62 7.52 35.11 -0.07
N VAL A 63 7.01 35.70 1.00
CA VAL A 63 5.61 35.58 1.43
C VAL A 63 5.09 37.00 1.61
N SER A 64 3.89 37.25 1.08
CA SER A 64 3.19 38.53 1.22
C SER A 64 3.07 38.94 2.68
N ASN A 65 3.18 40.25 2.96
CA ASN A 65 3.25 40.78 4.33
C ASN A 65 2.11 40.29 5.24
N GLU A 66 0.89 40.23 4.71
CA GLU A 66 -0.33 39.81 5.42
C GLU A 66 -0.36 38.30 5.77
N HIS A 67 0.52 37.51 5.17
CA HIS A 67 0.56 36.05 5.29
C HIS A 67 1.86 35.54 5.94
N ARG A 68 2.75 36.43 6.36
CA ARG A 68 3.97 36.06 7.10
C ARG A 68 3.62 35.48 8.48
N SER A 69 4.59 34.76 9.06
CA SER A 69 4.47 34.11 10.37
C SER A 69 3.37 33.04 10.51
N LYS A 70 2.80 32.57 9.40
CA LYS A 70 1.82 31.46 9.34
C LYS A 70 2.42 30.11 8.92
N GLY A 71 3.76 29.99 8.94
CA GLY A 71 4.47 28.76 8.54
C GLY A 71 4.70 28.58 7.04
N LEU A 72 4.18 29.45 6.17
CA LEU A 72 4.28 29.34 4.71
C LEU A 72 5.73 29.31 4.20
N GLY A 73 6.64 30.10 4.77
CA GLY A 73 8.06 30.07 4.38
C GLY A 73 8.71 28.71 4.62
N ARG A 74 8.35 28.05 5.73
CA ARG A 74 8.83 26.69 6.03
C ARG A 74 8.29 25.69 5.02
N GLU A 75 7.02 25.79 4.68
CA GLU A 75 6.38 24.88 3.72
C GLU A 75 6.96 25.03 2.30
N LEU A 76 7.17 26.28 1.85
CA LEU A 76 7.83 26.55 0.58
C LEU A 76 9.24 25.93 0.54
N MET A 77 10.03 26.12 1.59
CA MET A 77 11.37 25.51 1.71
C MET A 77 11.32 23.98 1.71
N ASN A 78 10.40 23.37 2.47
CA ASN A 78 10.25 21.92 2.50
C ASN A 78 9.95 21.36 1.10
N ARG A 79 9.15 22.06 0.29
CA ARG A 79 8.87 21.66 -1.09
C ARG A 79 10.09 21.77 -2.00
N LEU A 80 10.92 22.81 -1.83
CA LEU A 80 12.19 22.92 -2.55
C LEU A 80 13.17 21.81 -2.14
N ILE A 81 13.30 21.52 -0.85
CA ILE A 81 14.14 20.42 -0.34
C ILE A 81 13.63 19.06 -0.82
N ALA A 82 12.31 18.86 -0.87
CA ALA A 82 11.70 17.64 -1.41
C ALA A 82 12.02 17.49 -2.91
N GLU A 83 12.01 18.57 -3.68
CA GLU A 83 12.46 18.55 -5.07
C GLU A 83 13.96 18.21 -5.19
N CYS A 84 14.81 18.81 -4.36
CA CYS A 84 16.24 18.46 -4.30
C CYS A 84 16.44 16.96 -4.01
N ARG A 85 15.68 16.38 -3.08
CA ARG A 85 15.70 14.94 -2.81
C ARG A 85 15.23 14.13 -4.02
N ARG A 86 14.13 14.55 -4.66
CA ARG A 86 13.57 13.89 -5.86
C ARG A 86 14.57 13.83 -7.01
N VAL A 87 15.33 14.91 -7.23
CA VAL A 87 16.35 15.00 -8.29
C VAL A 87 17.78 14.70 -7.81
N ARG A 88 17.91 14.14 -6.59
CA ARG A 88 19.17 13.63 -6.01
C ARG A 88 20.30 14.67 -5.90
N ILE A 89 19.96 15.88 -5.50
CA ILE A 89 20.92 16.92 -5.10
C ILE A 89 21.51 16.57 -3.74
N GLY A 90 22.84 16.62 -3.60
CA GLY A 90 23.56 16.32 -2.37
C GLY A 90 23.85 17.56 -1.51
N GLU A 91 24.04 18.72 -2.14
CA GLU A 91 24.26 19.98 -1.41
C GLU A 91 23.30 21.06 -1.89
N VAL A 92 22.61 21.71 -0.95
CA VAL A 92 21.74 22.86 -1.21
C VAL A 92 22.33 24.08 -0.55
N PHE A 93 22.51 25.15 -1.32
CA PHE A 93 23.09 26.41 -0.88
C PHE A 93 22.03 27.50 -0.85
N LEU A 94 22.23 28.48 0.02
CA LEU A 94 21.47 29.72 0.02
C LEU A 94 22.31 30.87 0.56
N GLU A 95 21.90 32.09 0.21
CA GLU A 95 22.47 33.32 0.71
C GLU A 95 21.38 34.10 1.47
N VAL A 96 21.68 34.49 2.70
CA VAL A 96 20.75 35.25 3.54
C VAL A 96 21.41 36.51 4.07
N ARG A 97 20.68 37.63 4.08
CA ARG A 97 21.17 38.88 4.66
C ARG A 97 21.50 38.72 6.14
N ALA A 98 22.64 39.25 6.55
CA ALA A 98 23.09 39.20 7.95
C ALA A 98 22.16 39.96 8.92
N ASP A 99 21.37 40.92 8.41
CA ASP A 99 20.39 41.70 9.18
C ASP A 99 18.98 41.06 9.24
N ASN A 100 18.80 39.83 8.75
CA ASN A 100 17.52 39.11 8.76
C ASN A 100 17.51 37.89 9.70
N PRO A 101 17.36 38.07 11.03
CA PRO A 101 17.42 36.98 11.99
C PRO A 101 16.26 35.98 11.84
N ILE A 102 15.10 36.41 11.33
CA ILE A 102 13.91 35.56 11.15
C ILE A 102 14.18 34.49 10.08
N ALA A 103 14.75 34.89 8.94
CA ALA A 103 15.11 33.97 7.87
C ALA A 103 16.26 33.04 8.30
N GLN A 104 17.27 33.59 8.99
CA GLN A 104 18.38 32.80 9.52
C GLN A 104 17.88 31.70 10.46
N GLU A 105 16.99 32.02 11.41
CA GLU A 105 16.43 31.03 12.34
C GLU A 105 15.61 29.95 11.62
N LEU A 106 14.85 30.32 10.58
CA LEU A 106 14.14 29.36 9.73
C LEU A 106 15.11 28.37 9.07
N TYR A 107 16.19 28.87 8.46
CA TYR A 107 17.15 28.02 7.75
C TYR A 107 17.91 27.10 8.70
N VAL A 108 18.34 27.60 9.87
CA VAL A 108 18.96 26.77 10.91
C VAL A 108 18.00 25.66 11.38
N LYS A 109 16.71 25.96 11.60
CA LYS A 109 15.70 24.95 11.95
C LYS A 109 15.46 23.91 10.86
N LEU A 110 15.76 24.24 9.61
CA LEU A 110 15.68 23.33 8.47
C LEU A 110 16.98 22.52 8.26
N GLY A 111 18.00 22.74 9.10
CA GLY A 111 19.27 22.01 9.05
C GLY A 111 20.35 22.67 8.19
N PHE A 112 20.15 23.91 7.74
CA PHE A 112 21.22 24.65 7.07
C PHE A 112 22.27 25.11 8.08
N GLU A 113 23.54 24.94 7.71
CA GLU A 113 24.69 25.39 8.48
C GLU A 113 25.35 26.57 7.78
N GLN A 114 25.81 27.57 8.54
CA GLN A 114 26.62 28.64 7.98
C GLN A 114 28.00 28.10 7.60
N ILE A 115 28.40 28.29 6.35
CA ILE A 115 29.70 27.83 5.82
C ILE A 115 30.65 28.98 5.45
N ASP A 116 30.12 30.17 5.16
CA ASP A 116 30.93 31.34 4.79
C ASP A 116 30.18 32.67 5.04
N LEU A 117 30.88 33.79 4.89
CA LEU A 117 30.35 35.15 5.00
C LEU A 117 30.92 36.05 3.88
N ARG A 118 30.05 36.53 2.99
CA ARG A 118 30.42 37.51 1.95
C ARG A 118 30.21 38.93 2.46
N LYS A 119 31.32 39.64 2.64
CA LYS A 119 31.30 41.02 3.14
C LYS A 119 30.72 41.99 2.12
N ARG A 120 29.80 42.86 2.56
CA ARG A 120 29.22 43.97 1.79
C ARG A 120 28.58 43.51 0.47
N TYR A 121 27.95 42.33 0.48
CA TYR A 121 27.40 41.69 -0.70
C TYR A 121 26.12 42.39 -1.18
N TYR A 122 25.18 42.68 -0.28
CA TYR A 122 23.95 43.38 -0.63
C TYR A 122 24.21 44.88 -0.70
N GLN A 123 24.05 45.44 -1.89
CA GLN A 123 24.25 46.85 -2.21
C GLN A 123 22.93 47.46 -2.67
N PRO A 124 22.62 48.72 -2.30
CA PRO A 124 23.50 49.72 -1.70
C PRO A 124 23.60 49.70 -0.16
N ASP A 125 22.86 48.83 0.51
CA ASP A 125 22.73 48.81 1.98
C ASP A 125 24.02 48.45 2.72
N ASN A 126 25.01 47.91 1.98
CA ASN A 126 26.31 47.51 2.50
C ASN A 126 26.20 46.41 3.59
N VAL A 127 25.29 45.45 3.35
CA VAL A 127 24.99 44.34 4.26
C VAL A 127 25.69 43.07 3.81
N ASP A 128 26.21 42.30 4.77
CA ASP A 128 26.88 41.03 4.52
C ASP A 128 25.87 39.93 4.15
N ALA A 129 26.29 38.99 3.31
CA ALA A 129 25.52 37.77 3.02
C ALA A 129 26.13 36.58 3.78
N ILE A 130 25.32 35.91 4.58
CA ILE A 130 25.66 34.64 5.20
C ILE A 130 25.39 33.54 4.17
N VAL A 131 26.43 32.78 3.83
CA VAL A 131 26.30 31.62 2.93
C VAL A 131 26.00 30.41 3.79
N MET A 132 24.87 29.75 3.54
CA MET A 132 24.46 28.56 4.27
C MET A 132 24.37 27.35 3.34
N ARG A 133 24.64 26.17 3.89
CA ARG A 133 24.57 24.88 3.20
C ARG A 133 23.73 23.89 3.99
N LEU A 134 22.87 23.17 3.28
CA LEU A 134 22.24 21.95 3.73
C LEU A 134 22.86 20.77 2.98
N THR A 135 23.49 19.86 3.71
CA THR A 135 23.91 18.58 3.16
C THR A 135 22.72 17.63 3.18
N LEU A 136 22.27 17.23 2.01
CA LEU A 136 21.32 16.14 1.86
C LEU A 136 22.16 14.86 1.79
N GLU A 137 22.06 14.00 2.79
CA GLU A 137 22.68 12.68 2.73
C GLU A 137 22.29 12.04 1.40
N ALA A 138 23.30 11.63 0.62
CA ALA A 138 23.07 10.89 -0.60
C ALA A 138 22.28 9.64 -0.21
N GLN A 139 20.98 9.61 -0.51
CA GLN A 139 20.27 8.33 -0.56
C GLN A 139 21.10 7.47 -1.51
N SER A 140 21.55 6.32 -1.03
CA SER A 140 22.29 5.37 -1.85
C SER A 140 21.55 5.21 -3.17
N ASN A 141 22.26 5.37 -4.29
CA ASN A 141 21.74 5.06 -5.64
C ASN A 141 21.35 3.57 -5.80
N VAL A 142 21.43 2.79 -4.71
CA VAL A 142 20.99 1.40 -4.61
C VAL A 142 19.71 1.43 -3.79
N GLU A 143 18.58 1.31 -4.47
CA GLU A 143 17.33 0.92 -3.81
C GLU A 143 17.52 -0.49 -3.22
N PRO A 144 17.05 -0.74 -1.99
CA PRO A 144 17.30 -2.00 -1.31
C PRO A 144 16.68 -3.16 -2.09
N ILE A 145 17.42 -4.27 -2.19
CA ILE A 145 16.92 -5.53 -2.73
C ILE A 145 16.41 -6.39 -1.58
N VAL A 146 15.10 -6.58 -1.51
CA VAL A 146 14.44 -7.35 -0.44
C VAL A 146 13.93 -8.67 -1.00
N LEU A 147 14.27 -9.75 -0.31
CA LEU A 147 13.76 -11.09 -0.58
C LEU A 147 12.58 -11.40 0.35
N GLY A 148 11.40 -11.60 -0.21
CA GLY A 148 10.18 -11.99 0.51
C GLY A 148 9.92 -13.49 0.46
N ILE A 149 9.52 -14.08 1.59
CA ILE A 149 9.15 -15.50 1.73
C ILE A 149 7.70 -15.60 2.21
N GLU A 150 6.88 -16.33 1.46
CA GLU A 150 5.47 -16.62 1.77
C GLU A 150 5.27 -18.14 1.89
N SER A 151 4.63 -18.57 2.99
CA SER A 151 4.37 -19.98 3.32
C SER A 151 3.23 -20.12 4.34
N SER A 152 2.27 -19.20 4.33
CA SER A 152 1.20 -19.13 5.33
C SER A 152 0.12 -20.20 5.14
N CYS A 153 -0.08 -20.71 3.91
CA CYS A 153 -1.14 -21.67 3.59
C CYS A 153 -0.63 -22.85 2.76
N ASP A 154 -0.92 -22.91 1.47
CA ASP A 154 -0.61 -24.03 0.56
C ASP A 154 0.30 -23.63 -0.61
N GLU A 155 0.73 -22.36 -0.63
CA GLU A 155 1.63 -21.78 -1.64
C GLU A 155 2.98 -21.40 -1.04
N THR A 156 4.05 -21.87 -1.67
CA THR A 156 5.41 -21.42 -1.36
C THR A 156 5.77 -20.30 -2.32
N GLY A 157 5.82 -19.07 -1.82
CA GLY A 157 6.12 -17.89 -2.61
C GLY A 157 7.50 -17.33 -2.28
N ILE A 158 8.29 -17.01 -3.31
CA ILE A 158 9.49 -16.18 -3.18
C ILE A 158 9.35 -14.96 -4.09
N GLY A 159 9.34 -13.78 -3.47
CA GLY A 159 9.35 -12.48 -4.15
C GLY A 159 10.71 -11.81 -4.00
N ILE A 160 11.17 -11.11 -5.03
CA ILE A 160 12.35 -10.24 -4.93
C ILE A 160 11.97 -8.88 -5.47
N VAL A 161 12.15 -7.83 -4.67
CA VAL A 161 11.85 -6.44 -5.02
C VAL A 161 13.09 -5.58 -4.87
N ARG A 162 13.24 -4.57 -5.73
CA ARG A 162 14.22 -3.50 -5.61
C ARG A 162 13.47 -2.18 -5.47
N GLY A 163 13.53 -1.56 -4.30
CA GLY A 163 12.62 -0.45 -3.99
C GLY A 163 11.17 -0.91 -4.17
N ASN A 164 10.44 -0.29 -5.11
CA ASN A 164 9.07 -0.67 -5.47
C ASN A 164 8.98 -1.49 -6.77
N THR A 165 10.12 -1.90 -7.34
CA THR A 165 10.18 -2.67 -8.58
C THR A 165 10.22 -4.16 -8.29
N LEU A 166 9.25 -4.92 -8.80
CA LEU A 166 9.27 -6.38 -8.73
C LEU A 166 10.32 -6.95 -9.70
N LEU A 167 11.31 -7.66 -9.17
CA LEU A 167 12.34 -8.35 -9.95
C LEU A 167 11.99 -9.82 -10.23
N ALA A 168 11.39 -10.50 -9.25
CA ALA A 168 10.91 -11.86 -9.41
C ALA A 168 9.71 -12.11 -8.50
N ASN A 169 8.78 -12.93 -9.00
CA ASN A 169 7.72 -13.55 -8.25
C ASN A 169 7.63 -15.01 -8.70
N VAL A 170 7.92 -15.95 -7.79
CA VAL A 170 7.88 -17.38 -8.06
C VAL A 170 7.00 -18.05 -7.03
N ILE A 171 6.04 -18.82 -7.51
CA ILE A 171 5.05 -19.50 -6.69
C ILE A 171 5.10 -21.00 -7.00
N SER A 172 5.22 -21.82 -5.97
CA SER A 172 5.01 -23.26 -6.03
C SER A 172 3.77 -23.61 -5.22
N SER A 173 2.70 -23.99 -5.92
CA SER A 173 1.42 -24.34 -5.29
C SER A 173 1.32 -25.83 -5.00
N SER A 174 0.95 -26.17 -3.76
CA SER A 174 0.66 -27.55 -3.34
C SER A 174 -0.82 -27.91 -3.50
N MET A 175 -1.64 -27.03 -4.10
CA MET A 175 -3.10 -27.18 -4.22
C MET A 175 -3.52 -28.56 -4.74
N GLN A 176 -2.83 -29.12 -5.75
CA GLN A 176 -3.14 -30.45 -6.31
C GLN A 176 -3.04 -31.59 -5.29
N MET A 177 -2.17 -31.46 -4.28
CA MET A 177 -2.00 -32.47 -3.22
C MET A 177 -3.20 -32.49 -2.26
N HIS A 178 -3.94 -31.38 -2.18
CA HIS A 178 -5.10 -31.18 -1.30
C HIS A 178 -6.42 -31.56 -1.95
N VAL A 179 -6.50 -31.61 -3.29
CA VAL A 179 -7.70 -31.95 -4.07
C VAL A 179 -8.37 -33.24 -3.56
N ARG A 180 -7.58 -34.29 -3.30
CA ARG A 180 -8.08 -35.60 -2.83
C ARG A 180 -8.73 -35.55 -1.44
N PHE A 181 -8.44 -34.53 -0.66
CA PHE A 181 -8.98 -34.32 0.69
C PHE A 181 -10.16 -33.33 0.69
N GLY A 182 -10.35 -32.58 -0.40
CA GLY A 182 -11.40 -31.57 -0.52
C GLY A 182 -11.17 -30.36 0.39
N GLY A 183 -9.90 -30.03 0.67
CA GLY A 183 -9.47 -28.91 1.50
C GLY A 183 -8.00 -29.03 1.90
N VAL A 184 -7.40 -27.92 2.36
CA VAL A 184 -5.98 -27.87 2.74
C VAL A 184 -5.71 -28.72 3.99
N VAL A 185 -4.76 -29.65 3.90
CA VAL A 185 -4.30 -30.47 5.03
C VAL A 185 -3.02 -29.87 5.59
N PRO A 186 -3.00 -29.38 6.85
CA PRO A 186 -1.88 -28.59 7.38
C PRO A 186 -0.51 -29.28 7.32
N GLU A 187 -0.44 -30.57 7.66
CA GLU A 187 0.82 -31.33 7.64
C GLU A 187 1.33 -31.56 6.20
N VAL A 188 0.42 -31.73 5.23
CA VAL A 188 0.79 -31.90 3.82
C VAL A 188 1.35 -30.58 3.27
N ALA A 189 0.71 -29.45 3.60
CA ALA A 189 1.17 -28.13 3.22
C ALA A 189 2.57 -27.82 3.80
N ALA A 190 2.78 -28.07 5.09
CA ALA A 190 4.08 -27.87 5.74
C ALA A 190 5.21 -28.66 5.05
N ARG A 191 4.98 -29.93 4.69
CA ARG A 191 5.96 -30.73 3.95
C ARG A 191 6.20 -30.21 2.54
N ALA A 192 5.14 -29.81 1.85
CA ALA A 192 5.26 -29.24 0.51
C ALA A 192 6.10 -27.97 0.52
N HIS A 193 5.94 -27.08 1.51
CA HIS A 193 6.82 -25.92 1.67
C HIS A 193 8.28 -26.31 1.86
N LEU A 194 8.55 -27.30 2.71
CA LEU A 194 9.92 -27.75 2.97
C LEU A 194 10.60 -28.26 1.69
N GLU A 195 9.88 -28.99 0.86
CA GLU A 195 10.38 -29.51 -0.42
C GLU A 195 10.52 -28.42 -1.49
N ALA A 196 9.56 -27.49 -1.57
CA ALA A 196 9.49 -26.48 -2.61
C ALA A 196 10.39 -25.27 -2.37
N LEU A 197 10.67 -24.92 -1.11
CA LEU A 197 11.31 -23.65 -0.75
C LEU A 197 12.63 -23.41 -1.48
N ARG A 198 13.55 -24.39 -1.46
CA ARG A 198 14.86 -24.22 -2.11
C ARG A 198 14.75 -24.11 -3.64
N PRO A 199 14.04 -25.01 -4.35
CA PRO A 199 13.77 -24.83 -5.78
C PRO A 199 13.14 -23.47 -6.13
N THR A 200 12.15 -23.01 -5.37
CA THR A 200 11.47 -21.72 -5.59
C THR A 200 12.42 -20.55 -5.36
N LEU A 201 13.29 -20.62 -4.35
CA LEU A 201 14.32 -19.62 -4.09
C LEU A 201 15.34 -19.54 -5.23
N ASP A 202 15.87 -20.69 -5.65
CA ASP A 202 16.87 -20.77 -6.73
C ASP A 202 16.30 -20.20 -8.04
N GLU A 203 15.04 -20.51 -8.35
CA GLU A 203 14.33 -19.96 -9.50
C GLU A 203 14.11 -18.43 -9.40
N ALA A 204 13.73 -17.93 -8.22
CA ALA A 204 13.50 -16.50 -8.00
C ALA A 204 14.78 -15.68 -8.18
N LEU A 205 15.91 -16.15 -7.62
CA LEU A 205 17.22 -15.54 -7.80
C LEU A 205 17.64 -15.51 -9.28
N ALA A 206 17.43 -16.62 -10.00
CA ALA A 206 17.73 -16.70 -11.42
C ALA A 206 16.87 -15.73 -12.25
N LYS A 207 15.57 -15.62 -11.96
CA LYS A 207 14.66 -14.68 -12.63
C LYS A 207 15.03 -13.22 -12.35
N ALA A 208 15.32 -12.89 -11.10
CA ALA A 208 15.74 -11.55 -10.68
C ALA A 208 17.15 -11.19 -11.18
N LYS A 209 17.95 -12.18 -11.59
CA LYS A 209 19.36 -12.05 -11.99
C LYS A 209 20.21 -11.42 -10.89
N VAL A 210 19.98 -11.86 -9.65
CA VAL A 210 20.74 -11.44 -8.46
C VAL A 210 21.26 -12.66 -7.71
N SER A 211 22.39 -12.50 -7.03
CA SER A 211 22.92 -13.46 -6.09
C SER A 211 22.40 -13.21 -4.68
N LEU A 212 22.44 -14.24 -3.81
CA LEU A 212 22.05 -14.09 -2.41
C LEU A 212 22.84 -13.00 -1.66
N ASN A 213 24.09 -12.74 -2.04
CA ASN A 213 24.93 -11.72 -1.39
C ASN A 213 24.49 -10.29 -1.72
N GLU A 214 23.77 -10.09 -2.82
CA GLU A 214 23.20 -8.80 -3.24
C GLU A 214 21.87 -8.49 -2.54
N ILE A 215 21.32 -9.43 -1.77
CA ILE A 215 20.12 -9.18 -0.97
C ILE A 215 20.49 -8.29 0.22
N ASP A 216 19.71 -7.24 0.44
CA ASP A 216 19.90 -6.29 1.53
C ASP A 216 19.08 -6.65 2.76
N ALA A 217 17.92 -7.29 2.58
CA ALA A 217 17.05 -7.71 3.65
C ALA A 217 16.18 -8.91 3.27
N ILE A 218 15.70 -9.60 4.30
CA ILE A 218 14.78 -10.74 4.16
C ILE A 218 13.47 -10.41 4.85
N ALA A 219 12.37 -10.50 4.12
CA ALA A 219 11.02 -10.37 4.65
C ALA A 219 10.34 -11.75 4.66
N VAL A 220 9.55 -12.05 5.68
CA VAL A 220 8.82 -13.31 5.77
C VAL A 220 7.43 -13.11 6.37
N ALA A 221 6.44 -13.78 5.80
CA ALA A 221 5.10 -13.85 6.38
C ALA A 221 5.16 -14.50 7.77
N ASN A 222 4.74 -13.77 8.80
CA ASN A 222 4.73 -14.23 10.20
C ASN A 222 3.31 -14.51 10.71
N GLY A 223 2.33 -14.48 9.82
CA GLY A 223 0.93 -14.77 10.10
C GLY A 223 -0.01 -13.65 9.66
N PRO A 224 -1.33 -13.88 9.74
CA PRO A 224 -1.97 -15.16 10.10
C PRO A 224 -1.69 -16.28 9.08
N GLY A 225 -1.91 -17.54 9.48
CA GLY A 225 -1.65 -18.71 8.65
C GLY A 225 -1.53 -20.02 9.44
N LEU A 226 -1.34 -21.13 8.71
CA LEU A 226 -1.14 -22.46 9.28
C LEU A 226 0.20 -22.52 10.01
N ALA A 227 0.18 -22.80 11.32
CA ALA A 227 1.38 -22.78 12.16
C ALA A 227 2.53 -23.63 11.62
N GLY A 228 2.23 -24.85 11.14
CA GLY A 228 3.21 -25.75 10.52
C GLY A 228 3.85 -25.18 9.27
N ALA A 229 3.05 -24.52 8.42
CA ALA A 229 3.49 -23.90 7.18
C ALA A 229 4.35 -22.66 7.45
N LEU A 230 3.87 -21.75 8.30
CA LEU A 230 4.59 -20.54 8.72
C LEU A 230 5.96 -20.87 9.31
N MET A 231 6.06 -21.93 10.13
CA MET A 231 7.33 -22.35 10.73
C MET A 231 8.40 -22.65 9.67
N VAL A 232 8.03 -23.20 8.51
CA VAL A 232 8.98 -23.52 7.44
C VAL A 232 9.58 -22.24 6.85
N GLY A 233 8.75 -21.29 6.43
CA GLY A 233 9.24 -20.03 5.87
C GLY A 233 10.01 -19.20 6.89
N ILE A 234 9.53 -19.10 8.13
CA ILE A 234 10.20 -18.36 9.21
C ILE A 234 11.57 -18.99 9.53
N ALA A 235 11.66 -20.32 9.59
CA ALA A 235 12.93 -21.00 9.84
C ALA A 235 13.94 -20.74 8.70
N ALA A 236 13.48 -20.79 7.45
CA ALA A 236 14.30 -20.48 6.29
C ALA A 236 14.78 -19.03 6.26
N ALA A 237 13.88 -18.09 6.50
CA ALA A 237 14.21 -16.67 6.56
C ALA A 237 15.28 -16.38 7.62
N LYS A 238 15.12 -16.97 8.82
CA LYS A 238 16.11 -16.86 9.89
C LYS A 238 17.45 -17.49 9.51
N ALA A 239 17.44 -18.67 8.88
CA ALA A 239 18.66 -19.34 8.44
C ALA A 239 19.43 -18.50 7.40
N LEU A 240 18.73 -17.94 6.41
CA LEU A 240 19.31 -17.04 5.42
C LEU A 240 19.84 -15.76 6.05
N ALA A 241 19.07 -15.13 6.94
CA ALA A 241 19.45 -13.89 7.61
C ALA A 241 20.75 -14.06 8.42
N VAL A 242 20.83 -15.13 9.20
CA VAL A 242 22.04 -15.48 9.98
C VAL A 242 23.21 -15.82 9.07
N SER A 243 22.99 -16.57 7.99
CA SER A 243 24.07 -16.98 7.08
C SER A 243 24.64 -15.83 6.25
N LEU A 244 23.82 -14.82 5.93
CA LEU A 244 24.20 -13.70 5.07
C LEU A 244 24.55 -12.43 5.85
N ASP A 245 24.36 -12.45 7.19
CA ASP A 245 24.45 -11.28 8.07
C ASP A 245 23.55 -10.13 7.58
N LYS A 246 22.28 -10.45 7.31
CA LYS A 246 21.28 -9.51 6.79
C LYS A 246 20.10 -9.35 7.74
N PRO A 247 19.48 -8.17 7.82
CA PRO A 247 18.28 -7.95 8.61
C PRO A 247 17.11 -8.82 8.13
N ILE A 248 16.27 -9.21 9.09
CA ILE A 248 15.03 -9.95 8.86
C ILE A 248 13.82 -9.14 9.35
N TYR A 249 12.77 -9.10 8.54
CA TYR A 249 11.51 -8.43 8.83
C TYR A 249 10.35 -9.43 8.85
N ALA A 250 9.62 -9.45 9.95
CA ALA A 250 8.37 -10.19 10.07
C ALA A 250 7.24 -9.34 9.46
N VAL A 251 6.52 -9.91 8.49
CA VAL A 251 5.44 -9.22 7.78
C VAL A 251 4.10 -9.89 8.12
N ASN A 252 3.08 -9.07 8.39
CA ASN A 252 1.71 -9.57 8.51
C ASN A 252 1.18 -9.90 7.10
N HIS A 253 0.74 -11.14 6.89
CA HIS A 253 0.26 -11.64 5.60
C HIS A 253 -0.90 -10.80 5.04
N LEU A 254 -1.86 -10.39 5.88
CA LEU A 254 -3.00 -9.57 5.46
C LEU A 254 -2.56 -8.18 5.01
N VAL A 255 -1.60 -7.58 5.72
CA VAL A 255 -1.02 -6.29 5.32
C VAL A 255 -0.22 -6.44 4.02
N GLY A 256 0.42 -7.59 3.82
CA GLY A 256 1.09 -7.95 2.58
C GLY A 256 0.17 -7.84 1.36
N HIS A 257 -1.07 -8.38 1.45
CA HIS A 257 -2.09 -8.24 0.40
C HIS A 257 -2.41 -6.79 0.06
N VAL A 258 -2.53 -5.92 1.06
CA VAL A 258 -2.76 -4.49 0.84
C VAL A 258 -1.53 -3.83 0.20
N GLY A 259 -0.33 -4.22 0.63
CA GLY A 259 0.95 -3.66 0.17
C GLY A 259 1.28 -3.95 -1.29
N VAL A 260 0.64 -4.94 -1.94
CA VAL A 260 0.88 -5.27 -3.36
C VAL A 260 0.64 -4.07 -4.28
N ASP A 261 -0.33 -3.20 -3.97
CA ASP A 261 -0.66 -2.02 -4.78
C ASP A 261 0.49 -0.98 -4.82
N VAL A 262 1.45 -1.04 -3.87
CA VAL A 262 2.71 -0.28 -3.95
C VAL A 262 3.54 -0.66 -5.17
N LEU A 263 3.52 -1.93 -5.60
CA LEU A 263 4.28 -2.39 -6.76
C LEU A 263 3.72 -1.85 -8.08
N GLU A 264 2.41 -1.59 -8.14
CA GLU A 264 1.75 -1.06 -9.33
C GLU A 264 1.76 0.47 -9.35
N ARG A 265 1.48 1.12 -8.21
CA ARG A 265 1.24 2.58 -8.13
C ARG A 265 2.36 3.35 -7.46
N GLY A 266 3.37 2.67 -6.91
CA GLY A 266 4.47 3.27 -6.16
C GLY A 266 4.13 3.64 -4.71
N GLN A 267 2.85 3.70 -4.35
CA GLN A 267 2.37 3.90 -2.98
C GLN A 267 0.92 3.42 -2.86
N VAL A 268 0.52 3.01 -1.66
CA VAL A 268 -0.90 2.82 -1.34
C VAL A 268 -1.46 4.15 -0.87
N GLU A 269 -2.56 4.59 -1.46
CA GLU A 269 -3.28 5.74 -0.92
C GLU A 269 -3.90 5.38 0.44
N THR A 270 -3.74 6.22 1.46
CA THR A 270 -4.36 6.02 2.80
C THR A 270 -5.10 7.28 3.27
N PRO A 271 -6.16 7.16 4.12
CA PRO A 271 -6.73 5.92 4.64
C PRO A 271 -7.52 5.13 3.58
N THR A 272 -7.49 3.80 3.64
CA THR A 272 -8.30 2.90 2.81
C THR A 272 -8.97 1.83 3.67
N ILE A 273 -10.18 1.42 3.30
CA ILE A 273 -10.76 0.17 3.83
C ILE A 273 -10.29 -0.95 2.90
N ALA A 274 -9.70 -2.01 3.45
CA ALA A 274 -9.31 -3.19 2.68
C ALA A 274 -10.24 -4.36 3.01
N LEU A 275 -10.99 -4.83 2.03
CA LEU A 275 -11.72 -6.09 2.09
C LEU A 275 -10.80 -7.18 1.53
N LEU A 276 -10.38 -8.10 2.39
CA LEU A 276 -9.52 -9.21 2.04
C LEU A 276 -10.34 -10.50 1.99
N VAL A 277 -10.44 -11.15 0.83
CA VAL A 277 -11.27 -12.33 0.60
C VAL A 277 -10.49 -13.39 -0.16
N SER A 278 -9.96 -14.37 0.57
CA SER A 278 -9.20 -15.50 0.02
C SER A 278 -9.85 -16.84 0.40
N GLY A 279 -9.20 -17.95 0.03
CA GLY A 279 -9.60 -19.29 0.47
C GLY A 279 -9.69 -19.43 1.99
N GLY A 280 -8.73 -18.85 2.71
CA GLY A 280 -8.59 -18.99 4.17
C GLY A 280 -8.86 -17.73 4.98
N HIS A 281 -9.06 -16.57 4.34
CA HIS A 281 -9.28 -15.31 5.05
C HIS A 281 -10.50 -14.58 4.50
N THR A 282 -11.27 -13.98 5.42
CA THR A 282 -12.27 -12.97 5.07
C THR A 282 -12.23 -11.90 6.15
N SER A 283 -11.67 -10.75 5.82
CA SER A 283 -11.37 -9.71 6.81
C SER A 283 -11.59 -8.31 6.23
N LEU A 284 -11.96 -7.37 7.11
CA LEU A 284 -12.03 -5.95 6.83
C LEU A 284 -10.99 -5.21 7.67
N LEU A 285 -10.10 -4.48 7.00
CA LEU A 285 -9.08 -3.68 7.65
C LEU A 285 -9.31 -2.19 7.37
N LEU A 286 -9.03 -1.35 8.35
CA LEU A 286 -8.85 0.08 8.18
C LEU A 286 -7.35 0.39 8.17
N VAL A 287 -6.84 0.75 7.01
CA VAL A 287 -5.41 1.00 6.78
C VAL A 287 -5.20 2.50 6.69
N ARG A 288 -4.57 3.10 7.71
CA ARG A 288 -4.19 4.51 7.73
C ARG A 288 -2.71 4.68 7.40
N ASP A 289 -1.90 3.69 7.75
CA ASP A 289 -0.50 3.56 7.39
C ASP A 289 -0.14 2.07 7.29
N LEU A 290 0.50 1.64 6.19
CA LEU A 290 0.82 0.22 5.97
C LEU A 290 1.79 -0.36 7.00
N ILE A 291 2.56 0.48 7.70
CA ILE A 291 3.63 0.04 8.59
C ILE A 291 3.17 0.08 10.05
N ASN A 292 2.48 1.16 10.45
CA ASN A 292 2.25 1.47 11.85
C ASN A 292 0.77 1.58 12.25
N ASP A 293 -0.15 1.68 11.30
CA ASP A 293 -1.55 1.99 11.60
C ASP A 293 -2.52 1.20 10.70
N VAL A 294 -2.68 -0.07 11.07
CA VAL A 294 -3.64 -1.02 10.50
C VAL A 294 -4.53 -1.57 11.60
N GLU A 295 -5.83 -1.29 11.48
CA GLU A 295 -6.85 -1.74 12.42
C GLU A 295 -7.71 -2.84 11.78
N LEU A 296 -7.84 -4.00 12.45
CA LEU A 296 -8.81 -5.02 12.07
C LEU A 296 -10.20 -4.58 12.52
N LEU A 297 -11.09 -4.31 11.55
CA LEU A 297 -12.47 -3.91 11.82
C LEU A 297 -13.37 -5.12 12.08
N GLY A 298 -13.15 -6.21 11.35
CA GLY A 298 -13.89 -7.45 11.51
C GLY A 298 -13.33 -8.57 10.63
N GLU A 299 -13.62 -9.81 11.01
CA GLU A 299 -13.19 -11.01 10.30
C GLU A 299 -14.26 -12.09 10.32
N THR A 300 -14.08 -13.15 9.54
CA THR A 300 -14.96 -14.31 9.67
C THR A 300 -14.80 -14.95 11.05
N ILE A 301 -15.93 -15.26 11.69
CA ILE A 301 -15.95 -16.02 12.96
C ILE A 301 -16.07 -17.53 12.73
N ASP A 302 -16.26 -17.96 11.48
CA ASP A 302 -16.35 -19.37 11.09
C ASP A 302 -15.62 -19.67 9.76
N ASP A 303 -16.31 -20.14 8.73
CA ASP A 303 -15.73 -20.42 7.42
C ASP A 303 -15.35 -19.10 6.73
N ALA A 304 -14.20 -19.04 6.05
CA ALA A 304 -13.93 -17.96 5.11
C ALA A 304 -14.88 -18.04 3.88
N ALA A 305 -15.03 -16.93 3.16
CA ALA A 305 -15.88 -16.91 1.96
C ALA A 305 -15.39 -17.92 0.93
N GLY A 306 -14.08 -17.96 0.62
CA GLY A 306 -13.51 -18.92 -0.32
C GLY A 306 -13.74 -20.38 0.11
N GLU A 307 -13.54 -20.69 1.39
CA GLU A 307 -13.86 -22.01 1.94
C GLU A 307 -15.35 -22.37 1.81
N ALA A 308 -16.25 -21.41 1.99
CA ALA A 308 -17.67 -21.63 1.75
C ALA A 308 -17.97 -21.95 0.28
N PHE A 309 -17.31 -21.27 -0.67
CA PHE A 309 -17.39 -21.61 -2.10
C PHE A 309 -16.91 -23.03 -2.38
N ASP A 310 -15.77 -23.45 -1.82
CA ASP A 310 -15.22 -24.80 -2.00
C ASP A 310 -16.15 -25.89 -1.45
N LYS A 311 -16.71 -25.67 -0.25
CA LYS A 311 -17.66 -26.63 0.35
C LYS A 311 -18.97 -26.70 -0.42
N VAL A 312 -19.50 -25.59 -0.91
CA VAL A 312 -20.74 -25.57 -1.70
C VAL A 312 -20.53 -26.19 -3.08
N ALA A 313 -19.40 -25.93 -3.74
CA ALA A 313 -19.03 -26.59 -4.99
C ALA A 313 -19.06 -28.12 -4.84
N ARG A 314 -18.48 -28.64 -3.76
CA ARG A 314 -18.52 -30.07 -3.45
C ARG A 314 -19.94 -30.60 -3.24
N VAL A 315 -20.80 -29.87 -2.54
CA VAL A 315 -22.22 -30.23 -2.35
C VAL A 315 -22.96 -30.33 -3.68
N LEU A 316 -22.63 -29.45 -4.63
CA LEU A 316 -23.21 -29.43 -5.97
C LEU A 316 -22.56 -30.42 -6.95
N GLY A 317 -21.57 -31.21 -6.51
CA GLY A 317 -20.84 -32.15 -7.36
C GLY A 317 -19.91 -31.46 -8.37
N LEU A 318 -19.52 -30.21 -8.12
CA LEU A 318 -18.56 -29.46 -8.93
C LEU A 318 -17.11 -29.77 -8.52
N ASN A 319 -16.18 -29.41 -9.40
CA ASN A 319 -14.75 -29.63 -9.15
C ASN A 319 -14.19 -28.65 -8.11
N TYR A 320 -12.98 -28.97 -7.62
CA TYR A 320 -12.16 -28.06 -6.81
C TYR A 320 -11.07 -27.43 -7.70
N PRO A 321 -10.73 -26.13 -7.55
CA PRO A 321 -11.24 -25.16 -6.58
C PRO A 321 -12.67 -24.69 -6.91
N GLY A 322 -13.49 -24.51 -5.87
CA GLY A 322 -14.94 -24.32 -5.99
C GLY A 322 -15.36 -22.92 -6.41
N GLY A 323 -14.59 -21.88 -6.10
CA GLY A 323 -14.90 -20.49 -6.49
C GLY A 323 -15.17 -20.34 -8.00
N PRO A 324 -14.19 -20.64 -8.87
CA PRO A 324 -14.36 -20.55 -10.33
C PRO A 324 -15.41 -21.50 -10.92
N GLU A 325 -15.69 -22.63 -10.25
CA GLU A 325 -16.71 -23.59 -10.69
C GLU A 325 -18.12 -23.12 -10.35
N ILE A 326 -18.32 -22.56 -9.14
CA ILE A 326 -19.60 -21.94 -8.75
C ILE A 326 -19.88 -20.73 -9.63
N ASP A 327 -18.88 -19.90 -9.92
CA ASP A 327 -19.08 -18.71 -10.75
C ASP A 327 -19.55 -19.06 -12.16
N ARG A 328 -18.95 -20.10 -12.76
CA ARG A 328 -19.41 -20.67 -14.04
C ARG A 328 -20.77 -21.34 -13.94
N ALA A 329 -21.01 -22.13 -12.90
CA ALA A 329 -22.29 -22.81 -12.70
C ALA A 329 -23.44 -21.80 -12.53
N ALA A 330 -23.16 -20.64 -11.93
CA ALA A 330 -24.12 -19.57 -11.74
C ALA A 330 -24.44 -18.77 -13.02
N GLU A 331 -23.74 -18.99 -14.14
CA GLU A 331 -24.09 -18.34 -15.41
C GLU A 331 -25.49 -18.76 -15.88
N GLY A 332 -26.34 -17.77 -16.14
CA GLY A 332 -27.72 -17.99 -16.59
C GLY A 332 -28.71 -18.40 -15.50
N GLY A 333 -28.28 -18.53 -14.25
CA GLY A 333 -29.17 -18.75 -13.10
C GLY A 333 -29.81 -17.46 -12.57
N ASP A 334 -30.97 -17.57 -11.93
CA ASP A 334 -31.63 -16.48 -11.23
C ASP A 334 -31.09 -16.35 -9.78
N PRO A 335 -30.41 -15.24 -9.43
CA PRO A 335 -29.89 -15.02 -8.08
C PRO A 335 -30.97 -14.83 -7.01
N GLN A 336 -32.24 -14.68 -7.40
CA GLN A 336 -33.39 -14.54 -6.50
C GLN A 336 -34.24 -15.81 -6.39
N ALA A 337 -33.90 -16.88 -7.14
CA ALA A 337 -34.64 -18.13 -7.13
C ALA A 337 -34.72 -18.75 -5.72
N ILE A 338 -33.62 -18.67 -4.95
CA ILE A 338 -33.54 -19.27 -3.62
C ILE A 338 -33.07 -18.23 -2.60
N ARG A 339 -33.91 -18.00 -1.58
CA ARG A 339 -33.60 -17.04 -0.52
C ARG A 339 -32.70 -17.65 0.56
N PHE A 340 -31.40 -17.67 0.30
CA PHE A 340 -30.40 -18.09 1.29
C PHE A 340 -30.16 -17.04 2.40
N PRO A 341 -29.74 -17.46 3.61
CA PRO A 341 -29.55 -16.54 4.73
C PRO A 341 -28.32 -15.64 4.55
N ARG A 342 -28.44 -14.37 4.97
CA ARG A 342 -27.32 -13.42 5.09
C ARG A 342 -26.94 -13.27 6.56
N ALA A 343 -26.02 -14.11 7.05
CA ALA A 343 -25.69 -14.15 8.48
C ALA A 343 -25.08 -12.84 8.98
N LEU A 344 -25.29 -12.54 10.27
CA LEU A 344 -24.75 -11.37 10.96
C LEU A 344 -25.13 -10.02 10.32
N THR A 345 -26.30 -9.92 9.69
CA THR A 345 -26.80 -8.68 9.07
C THR A 345 -27.98 -8.05 9.81
N LEU A 346 -28.57 -8.75 10.79
CA LEU A 346 -29.72 -8.22 11.55
C LEU A 346 -29.25 -7.16 12.56
N PRO A 347 -30.11 -6.19 12.96
CA PRO A 347 -29.72 -5.11 13.88
C PRO A 347 -29.06 -5.60 15.17
N LYS A 348 -29.60 -6.66 15.79
CA LYS A 348 -29.06 -7.28 17.00
C LYS A 348 -27.66 -7.87 16.83
N ASP A 349 -27.34 -8.35 15.62
CA ASP A 349 -26.05 -8.96 15.31
C ASP A 349 -25.02 -7.85 15.09
N MET A 350 -25.43 -6.76 14.43
CA MET A 350 -24.57 -5.61 14.11
C MET A 350 -24.11 -4.81 15.33
N ASP A 351 -24.73 -5.01 16.50
CA ASP A 351 -24.25 -4.42 17.76
C ASP A 351 -22.96 -5.06 18.26
N LYS A 352 -22.75 -6.36 17.99
CA LYS A 352 -21.55 -7.12 18.43
C LYS A 352 -20.63 -7.52 17.29
N HIS A 353 -21.19 -7.74 16.11
CA HIS A 353 -20.56 -8.31 14.93
C HIS A 353 -20.73 -7.37 13.74
N ARG A 354 -20.46 -6.08 13.98
CA ARG A 354 -20.70 -4.99 13.03
C ARG A 354 -20.03 -5.26 11.68
N TYR A 355 -18.79 -5.71 11.69
CA TYR A 355 -18.00 -5.97 10.49
C TYR A 355 -17.58 -7.45 10.33
N ASP A 356 -17.93 -8.31 11.29
CA ASP A 356 -17.58 -9.73 11.24
C ASP A 356 -18.39 -10.50 10.21
N PHE A 357 -17.86 -11.62 9.72
CA PHE A 357 -18.51 -12.47 8.72
C PHE A 357 -18.85 -13.85 9.28
N SER A 358 -19.85 -14.52 8.69
CA SER A 358 -20.21 -15.90 8.99
C SER A 358 -20.84 -16.54 7.77
N PHE A 359 -20.30 -17.67 7.32
CA PHE A 359 -20.75 -18.40 6.13
C PHE A 359 -21.10 -19.86 6.43
N SER A 360 -20.78 -20.39 7.61
CA SER A 360 -21.13 -21.77 7.98
C SER A 360 -22.64 -22.05 7.92
N GLY A 361 -23.47 -21.11 8.40
CA GLY A 361 -24.94 -21.24 8.34
C GLY A 361 -25.49 -21.20 6.91
N LEU A 362 -24.85 -20.41 6.03
CA LEU A 362 -25.19 -20.32 4.61
C LEU A 362 -24.89 -21.66 3.91
N LYS A 363 -23.71 -22.22 4.12
CA LYS A 363 -23.34 -23.55 3.63
C LYS A 363 -24.35 -24.62 4.04
N THR A 364 -24.74 -24.67 5.32
CA THR A 364 -25.73 -25.65 5.80
C THR A 364 -27.10 -25.46 5.15
N ALA A 365 -27.51 -24.21 4.88
CA ALA A 365 -28.75 -23.92 4.18
C ALA A 365 -28.72 -24.43 2.73
N VAL A 366 -27.59 -24.27 2.02
CA VAL A 366 -27.41 -24.82 0.67
C VAL A 366 -27.42 -26.35 0.69
N ALA A 367 -26.65 -26.98 1.57
CA ALA A 367 -26.62 -28.45 1.70
C ALA A 367 -28.02 -29.03 1.93
N ARG A 368 -28.78 -28.45 2.88
CA ARG A 368 -30.15 -28.86 3.15
C ARG A 368 -31.08 -28.68 1.95
N HIS A 369 -30.92 -27.59 1.19
CA HIS A 369 -31.73 -27.35 -0.02
C HIS A 369 -31.48 -28.45 -1.07
N VAL A 370 -30.21 -28.80 -1.30
CA VAL A 370 -29.81 -29.86 -2.24
C VAL A 370 -30.27 -31.24 -1.76
N GLU A 371 -30.09 -31.57 -0.48
CA GLU A 371 -30.56 -32.84 0.11
C GLU A 371 -32.07 -33.04 -0.04
N VAL A 372 -32.86 -32.00 0.23
CA VAL A 372 -34.33 -32.06 0.09
C VAL A 372 -34.73 -32.25 -1.37
N ALA A 373 -34.06 -31.58 -2.31
CA ALA A 373 -34.32 -31.76 -3.74
C ALA A 373 -33.98 -33.18 -4.20
N GLN A 374 -32.83 -33.72 -3.79
CA GLN A 374 -32.41 -35.09 -4.11
C GLN A 374 -33.37 -36.13 -3.55
N ALA A 375 -33.78 -36.02 -2.29
CA ALA A 375 -34.72 -36.96 -1.67
C ALA A 375 -36.08 -36.99 -2.39
N LYS A 376 -36.56 -35.84 -2.87
CA LYS A 376 -37.79 -35.76 -3.67
C LYS A 376 -37.64 -36.39 -5.06
N LEU A 377 -36.51 -36.17 -5.73
CA LEU A 377 -36.20 -36.82 -7.00
C LEU A 377 -36.14 -38.35 -6.84
N GLU A 378 -35.54 -38.85 -5.77
CA GLU A 378 -35.50 -40.29 -5.44
C GLU A 378 -36.89 -40.87 -5.14
N ALA A 379 -37.79 -40.07 -4.55
CA ALA A 379 -39.18 -40.43 -4.32
C ALA A 379 -40.06 -40.38 -5.59
N GLY A 380 -39.50 -39.95 -6.73
CA GLY A 380 -40.21 -39.80 -8.00
C GLY A 380 -41.12 -38.57 -8.08
N GLU A 381 -40.92 -37.58 -7.20
CA GLU A 381 -41.62 -36.30 -7.26
C GLU A 381 -41.03 -35.40 -8.35
N GLU A 382 -41.87 -34.57 -8.97
CA GLU A 382 -41.41 -33.49 -9.85
C GLU A 382 -40.75 -32.39 -9.01
N VAL A 383 -39.47 -32.12 -9.26
CA VAL A 383 -38.70 -31.09 -8.56
C VAL A 383 -38.10 -30.15 -9.60
N ASP A 384 -38.42 -28.87 -9.48
CA ASP A 384 -37.73 -27.81 -10.20
C ASP A 384 -36.40 -27.53 -9.47
N PHE A 385 -35.37 -28.31 -9.80
CA PHE A 385 -34.02 -28.17 -9.24
C PHE A 385 -33.04 -27.80 -10.34
N ASN A 386 -32.45 -26.62 -10.22
CA ASN A 386 -31.47 -26.09 -11.16
C ASN A 386 -30.19 -25.70 -10.42
N ILE A 387 -29.08 -26.35 -10.77
CA ILE A 387 -27.76 -26.06 -10.19
C ILE A 387 -27.39 -24.59 -10.41
N ALA A 388 -27.77 -24.00 -11.55
CA ALA A 388 -27.45 -22.61 -11.87
C ALA A 388 -28.14 -21.64 -10.92
N ASP A 389 -29.40 -21.89 -10.58
CA ASP A 389 -30.16 -21.05 -9.64
C ASP A 389 -29.63 -21.18 -8.21
N VAL A 390 -29.23 -22.39 -7.80
CA VAL A 390 -28.57 -22.62 -6.49
C VAL A 390 -27.24 -21.88 -6.42
N ALA A 391 -26.39 -22.02 -7.44
CA ALA A 391 -25.09 -21.37 -7.50
C ALA A 391 -25.23 -19.83 -7.54
N ALA A 392 -26.13 -19.30 -8.36
CA ALA A 392 -26.39 -17.87 -8.47
C ALA A 392 -26.92 -17.28 -7.16
N SER A 393 -27.90 -17.94 -6.53
CA SER A 393 -28.48 -17.51 -5.26
C SER A 393 -27.47 -17.57 -4.11
N PHE A 394 -26.59 -18.58 -4.09
CA PHE A 394 -25.51 -18.69 -3.10
C PHE A 394 -24.47 -17.59 -3.28
N ARG A 395 -23.95 -17.40 -4.52
CA ARG A 395 -22.98 -16.34 -4.86
C ARG A 395 -23.53 -14.98 -4.46
N GLU A 396 -24.78 -14.69 -4.80
CA GLU A 396 -25.47 -13.46 -4.43
C GLU A 396 -25.50 -13.26 -2.91
N ALA A 397 -25.86 -14.29 -2.14
CA ALA A 397 -25.89 -14.20 -0.68
C ALA A 397 -24.51 -13.89 -0.05
N VAL A 398 -23.43 -14.46 -0.60
CA VAL A 398 -22.06 -14.16 -0.14
C VAL A 398 -21.66 -12.73 -0.49
N VAL A 399 -21.83 -12.33 -1.75
CA VAL A 399 -21.44 -11.00 -2.24
C VAL A 399 -22.21 -9.88 -1.53
N ASP A 400 -23.51 -10.06 -1.32
CA ASP A 400 -24.37 -9.11 -0.61
C ASP A 400 -23.84 -8.79 0.81
N VAL A 401 -23.41 -9.83 1.56
CA VAL A 401 -22.82 -9.65 2.90
C VAL A 401 -21.45 -8.97 2.81
N LEU A 402 -20.57 -9.43 1.92
CA LEU A 402 -19.21 -8.88 1.77
C LEU A 402 -19.24 -7.40 1.41
N VAL A 403 -19.94 -7.05 0.33
CA VAL A 403 -20.05 -5.68 -0.19
C VAL A 403 -20.81 -4.80 0.79
N GLY A 404 -21.92 -5.30 1.35
CA GLY A 404 -22.73 -4.54 2.31
C GLY A 404 -21.92 -4.10 3.53
N LYS A 405 -21.11 -5.00 4.11
CA LYS A 405 -20.25 -4.66 5.26
C LYS A 405 -19.06 -3.78 4.88
N ALA A 406 -18.42 -4.03 3.74
CA ALA A 406 -17.30 -3.22 3.27
C ALA A 406 -17.70 -1.77 2.98
N VAL A 407 -18.80 -1.57 2.23
CA VAL A 407 -19.35 -0.23 1.94
C VAL A 407 -19.79 0.47 3.24
N LYS A 408 -20.42 -0.27 4.16
CA LYS A 408 -20.78 0.28 5.48
C LYS A 408 -19.54 0.78 6.24
N ALA A 409 -18.46 0.01 6.26
CA ALA A 409 -17.20 0.44 6.89
C ALA A 409 -16.65 1.72 6.25
N CYS A 410 -16.65 1.82 4.91
CA CYS A 410 -16.26 3.05 4.21
C CYS A 410 -17.10 4.26 4.66
N LEU A 411 -18.42 4.12 4.72
CA LEU A 411 -19.33 5.21 5.09
C LEU A 411 -19.18 5.62 6.56
N GLU A 412 -19.12 4.67 7.49
CA GLU A 412 -19.03 4.95 8.93
C GLU A 412 -17.68 5.56 9.31
N HIS A 413 -16.59 5.11 8.68
CA HIS A 413 -15.24 5.65 8.90
C HIS A 413 -14.90 6.84 8.00
N LYS A 414 -15.82 7.27 7.13
CA LYS A 414 -15.64 8.37 6.17
C LYS A 414 -14.43 8.20 5.25
N VAL A 415 -14.18 6.95 4.83
CA VAL A 415 -13.10 6.59 3.93
C VAL A 415 -13.69 6.42 2.52
N PRO A 416 -13.28 7.23 1.53
CA PRO A 416 -13.88 7.20 0.19
C PRO A 416 -13.37 6.05 -0.69
N ARG A 417 -12.47 5.21 -0.17
CA ARG A 417 -11.73 4.20 -0.92
C ARG A 417 -11.90 2.81 -0.30
N LEU A 418 -12.23 1.86 -1.15
CA LEU A 418 -12.29 0.44 -0.83
C LEU A 418 -11.27 -0.29 -1.71
N LEU A 419 -10.30 -0.94 -1.08
CA LEU A 419 -9.37 -1.86 -1.71
C LEU A 419 -9.93 -3.28 -1.56
N LEU A 420 -9.95 -4.03 -2.65
CA LEU A 420 -10.27 -5.45 -2.66
C LEU A 420 -8.98 -6.23 -2.91
N GLY A 421 -8.66 -7.15 -2.00
CA GLY A 421 -7.54 -8.08 -2.12
C GLY A 421 -7.95 -9.47 -1.65
N GLY A 422 -7.06 -10.46 -1.77
CA GLY A 422 -7.36 -11.83 -1.37
C GLY A 422 -6.78 -12.87 -2.30
#